data_AF-A0A7X6QXH3-F1
#
_entry.id   AF-A0A7X6QXH3-F1
#
_cell.length_a   1.000
_cell.length_b   1.000
_cell.length_c   1.000
_cell.angle_alpha   90.00
_cell.angle_beta   90.00
_cell.angle_gamma   90.00
#
_symmetry.space_group_name_H-M   'P 1'
#
loop_
_entity.id
_entity.type
_entity.pdbx_description
1 polymer ?
#
loop_
_entity_poly.entity_id
_entity_poly.type
_entity_poly.pdbx_seq_one_letter_code
_entity_poly.pdbx_strand_id
1 'polypeptide(L)'
;MSGVDAAPFHRLVDELTAALHSYVDTAVGVRAEFGSTEADEDPRLLALENRVGTLNARLYDLLHGELGMHPELTGMIWEGEEPGHPEEDERATVDEFHLGFVIGLPAEPTDQTAEAALGLIDNGGADLVERLIAAGFSVQEWGSSRGAPVGFDDEDPDGDDR
;
A
#
# COMPACT_ATOMS: atom_id res chain seq x y z
N MET A 1 -1.14 28.13 27.00
CA MET A 1 -1.55 27.12 26.00
C MET A 1 -0.54 27.20 24.87
N SER A 2 0.40 26.26 24.80
CA SER A 2 1.27 26.11 23.64
C SER A 2 0.53 25.24 22.63
N GLY A 3 -0.23 25.86 21.74
CA GLY A 3 -0.83 25.17 20.61
C GLY A 3 0.22 24.88 19.54
N VAL A 4 0.05 23.79 18.81
CA VAL A 4 0.87 23.49 17.62
C VAL A 4 0.60 24.56 16.56
N ASP A 5 1.65 25.09 15.93
CA ASP A 5 1.52 26.05 14.83
C ASP A 5 1.08 25.32 13.57
N ALA A 6 -0.11 25.65 13.06
CA ALA A 6 -0.67 25.05 11.85
C ALA A 6 -0.06 25.59 10.54
N ALA A 7 0.64 26.74 10.57
CA ALA A 7 1.10 27.41 9.36
C ALA A 7 2.06 26.59 8.46
N PRO A 8 2.99 25.77 9.00
CA PRO A 8 3.83 24.90 8.18
C PRO A 8 3.05 23.81 7.43
N PHE A 9 2.01 23.25 8.05
CA PHE A 9 1.14 22.23 7.45
C PHE A 9 0.38 22.81 6.26
N HIS A 10 -0.27 23.96 6.45
CA HIS A 10 -1.04 24.61 5.39
C HIS A 10 -0.17 25.00 4.20
N ARG A 11 1.07 25.46 4.43
CA ARG A 11 2.00 25.75 3.32
C ARG A 11 2.33 24.51 2.49
N LEU A 12 2.57 23.36 3.13
CA LEU A 12 2.81 22.12 2.39
C LEU A 12 1.55 21.66 1.62
N VAL A 13 0.37 21.82 2.20
CA VAL A 13 -0.91 21.53 1.52
C VAL A 13 -1.11 22.45 0.31
N ASP A 14 -0.83 23.74 0.42
CA ASP A 14 -0.93 24.69 -0.69
C ASP A 14 0.08 24.36 -1.81
N GLU A 15 1.32 24.00 -1.44
CA GLU A 15 2.35 23.55 -2.40
C GLU A 15 1.94 22.26 -3.13
N LEU A 16 1.36 21.30 -2.40
CA LEU A 16 0.85 20.05 -2.97
C LEU A 16 -0.34 20.30 -3.90
N THR A 17 -1.26 21.17 -3.50
CA THR A 17 -2.43 21.58 -4.31
C THR A 17 -1.98 22.21 -5.62
N ALA A 18 -1.00 23.11 -5.59
CA ALA A 18 -0.46 23.73 -6.79
C ALA A 18 0.23 22.71 -7.72
N ALA A 19 0.94 21.72 -7.15
CA ALA A 19 1.58 20.66 -7.91
C ALA A 19 0.54 19.74 -8.58
N LEU A 20 -0.52 19.38 -7.88
CA LEU A 20 -1.63 18.56 -8.41
C LEU A 20 -2.38 19.27 -9.54
N HIS A 21 -2.66 20.57 -9.42
CA HIS A 21 -3.24 21.34 -10.52
C HIS A 21 -2.32 21.35 -11.74
N SER A 22 -1.02 21.55 -11.53
CA SER A 22 -0.04 21.53 -12.62
C SER A 22 0.04 20.15 -13.29
N TYR A 23 -0.06 19.06 -12.52
CA TYR A 23 -0.14 17.70 -13.03
C TYR A 23 -1.35 17.51 -13.95
N VAL A 24 -2.55 17.88 -13.49
CA VAL A 24 -3.79 17.75 -14.28
C VAL A 24 -3.72 18.55 -15.57
N ASP A 25 -3.32 19.82 -15.50
CA ASP A 25 -3.20 20.68 -16.69
C ASP A 25 -2.19 20.11 -17.70
N THR A 26 -1.06 19.59 -17.20
CA THR A 26 -0.05 18.95 -18.04
C THR A 26 -0.57 17.65 -18.65
N ALA A 27 -1.25 16.80 -17.88
CA ALA A 27 -1.75 15.50 -18.35
C ALA A 27 -2.82 15.67 -19.44
N VAL A 28 -3.71 16.65 -19.28
CA VAL A 28 -4.68 17.01 -20.32
C VAL A 28 -3.98 17.52 -21.58
N GLY A 29 -2.94 18.35 -21.42
CA GLY A 29 -2.11 18.82 -22.54
C GLY A 29 -1.38 17.69 -23.27
N VAL A 30 -0.68 16.83 -22.53
CA VAL A 30 0.05 15.66 -23.06
C VAL A 30 -0.89 14.75 -23.82
N ARG A 31 -2.09 14.43 -23.28
CA ARG A 31 -3.08 13.59 -23.97
C ARG A 31 -3.65 14.23 -25.23
N ALA A 32 -3.61 15.56 -25.34
CA ALA A 32 -3.98 16.26 -26.57
C ALA A 32 -2.83 16.27 -27.59
N GLU A 33 -1.58 16.23 -27.14
CA GLU A 33 -0.36 16.20 -27.96
C GLU A 33 -0.02 14.78 -28.47
N PHE A 34 -0.16 13.77 -27.60
CA PHE A 34 0.23 12.38 -27.79
C PHE A 34 -0.97 11.46 -27.48
N GLY A 35 -1.11 10.34 -28.20
CA GLY A 35 -2.17 9.36 -27.94
C GLY A 35 -2.10 8.78 -26.52
N SER A 36 -3.16 8.09 -26.07
CA SER A 36 -3.29 7.65 -24.66
C SER A 36 -2.16 6.78 -24.12
N THR A 37 -1.45 6.07 -25.00
CA THR A 37 -0.43 5.07 -24.65
C THR A 37 0.99 5.64 -24.57
N GLU A 38 1.20 6.89 -24.96
CA GLU A 38 2.51 7.57 -24.87
C GLU A 38 2.52 8.66 -23.79
N ALA A 39 1.36 8.91 -23.17
CA ALA A 39 1.17 10.02 -22.25
C ALA A 39 1.76 9.73 -20.86
N ASP A 40 1.73 8.48 -20.41
CA ASP A 40 2.26 7.99 -19.14
C ASP A 40 3.79 8.02 -19.05
N GLU A 41 4.47 7.90 -20.19
CA GLU A 41 5.94 8.02 -20.26
C GLU A 41 6.44 9.47 -20.45
N ASP A 42 5.54 10.47 -20.48
CA ASP A 42 5.94 11.87 -20.70
C ASP A 42 6.81 12.38 -19.52
N PRO A 43 8.04 12.86 -19.78
CA PRO A 43 8.96 13.28 -18.72
C PRO A 43 8.44 14.45 -17.88
N ARG A 44 7.50 15.25 -18.40
CA ARG A 44 6.86 16.34 -17.65
C ARG A 44 5.92 15.79 -16.58
N LEU A 45 5.17 14.73 -16.89
CA LEU A 45 4.30 14.05 -15.92
C LEU A 45 5.12 13.34 -14.86
N LEU A 46 6.13 12.57 -15.25
CA LEU A 46 7.02 11.88 -14.32
C LEU A 46 7.69 12.85 -13.32
N ALA A 47 8.10 14.03 -13.80
CA ALA A 47 8.67 15.06 -12.93
C ALA A 47 7.65 15.63 -11.92
N LEU A 48 6.38 15.80 -12.35
CA LEU A 48 5.30 16.26 -11.49
C LEU A 48 4.88 15.21 -10.47
N GLU A 49 4.83 13.93 -10.86
CA GLU A 49 4.54 12.81 -9.96
C GLU A 49 5.59 12.68 -8.86
N ASN A 50 6.88 12.75 -9.22
CA ASN A 50 7.96 12.77 -8.24
C ASN A 50 7.82 13.97 -7.28
N ARG A 51 7.48 15.15 -7.80
CA ARG A 51 7.26 16.35 -6.97
C ARG A 51 6.08 16.16 -6.02
N VAL A 52 4.96 15.62 -6.49
CA VAL A 52 3.78 15.31 -5.67
C VAL A 52 4.14 14.31 -4.58
N GLY A 53 4.81 13.21 -4.93
CA GLY A 53 5.27 12.21 -3.96
C GLY A 53 6.20 12.80 -2.89
N THR A 54 7.15 13.65 -3.30
CA THR A 54 8.06 14.34 -2.36
C THR A 54 7.32 15.28 -1.42
N LEU A 55 6.37 16.08 -1.92
CA LEU A 55 5.58 16.99 -1.09
C LEU A 55 4.70 16.22 -0.10
N ASN A 56 4.13 15.10 -0.56
CA ASN A 56 3.28 14.28 0.27
C ASN A 56 4.05 13.56 1.38
N ALA A 57 5.23 13.00 1.08
CA ALA A 57 6.14 12.44 2.10
C ALA A 57 6.53 13.49 3.15
N ARG A 58 6.85 14.72 2.73
CA ARG A 58 7.16 15.82 3.66
C ARG A 58 5.98 16.20 4.55
N LEU A 59 4.75 16.14 4.03
CA LEU A 59 3.55 16.39 4.82
C LEU A 59 3.33 15.27 5.85
N TYR A 60 3.51 14.01 5.45
CA TYR A 60 3.48 12.87 6.37
C TYR A 60 4.50 13.05 7.51
N ASP A 61 5.76 13.32 7.18
CA ASP A 61 6.83 13.49 8.18
C ASP A 61 6.53 14.63 9.15
N LEU A 62 5.94 15.73 8.67
CA LEU A 62 5.56 16.86 9.51
C LEU A 62 4.39 16.50 10.45
N LEU A 63 3.36 15.82 9.95
CA LEU A 63 2.23 15.35 10.76
C LEU A 63 2.69 14.32 11.80
N HIS A 64 3.62 13.44 11.43
CA HIS A 64 4.21 12.49 12.36
C HIS A 64 5.07 13.18 13.42
N GLY A 65 6.00 14.06 13.00
CA GLY A 65 6.94 14.71 13.91
C GLY A 65 6.28 15.67 14.90
N GLU A 66 5.31 16.47 14.45
CA GLU A 66 4.72 17.54 15.27
C GLU A 66 3.44 17.12 15.99
N LEU A 67 2.66 16.19 15.41
CA LEU A 67 1.38 15.76 15.97
C LEU A 67 1.37 14.30 16.45
N GLY A 68 2.43 13.52 16.18
CA GLY A 68 2.48 12.10 16.52
C GLY A 68 1.48 11.25 15.74
N MET A 69 0.95 11.77 14.63
CA MET A 69 -0.04 11.07 13.81
C MET A 69 0.66 10.19 12.77
N HIS A 70 0.02 9.09 12.42
CA HIS A 70 0.43 8.22 11.31
C HIS A 70 -0.66 8.29 10.23
N PRO A 71 -0.71 9.37 9.43
CA PRO A 71 -1.79 9.56 8.48
C PRO A 71 -1.56 8.70 7.23
N GLU A 72 -2.57 7.92 6.87
CA GLU A 72 -2.58 7.12 5.64
C GLU A 72 -2.94 8.00 4.42
N LEU A 73 -2.08 8.97 4.08
CA LEU A 73 -2.35 9.98 3.04
C LEU A 73 -2.28 9.43 1.61
N THR A 74 -1.68 8.25 1.42
CA THR A 74 -1.51 7.59 0.11
C THR A 74 -1.91 6.12 0.17
N GLY A 75 -2.68 5.73 1.19
CA GLY A 75 -3.32 4.42 1.19
C GLY A 75 -4.13 4.30 -0.09
N MET A 76 -3.68 3.42 -0.98
CA MET A 76 -4.36 3.11 -2.24
C MET A 76 -5.65 2.37 -1.90
N ILE A 77 -6.73 3.09 -1.65
CA ILE A 77 -8.07 2.49 -1.61
C ILE A 77 -8.51 2.35 -3.07
N TRP A 78 -8.07 1.27 -3.74
CA TRP A 78 -8.75 0.79 -4.94
C TRP A 78 -9.97 -0.02 -4.52
N GLU A 79 -10.88 0.58 -3.75
CA GLU A 79 -12.22 0.02 -3.57
C GLU A 79 -13.00 0.35 -4.84
N GLY A 80 -12.97 -0.58 -5.80
CA GLY A 80 -13.99 -0.69 -6.82
C GLY A 80 -15.32 -1.10 -6.19
N GLU A 81 -15.84 -0.29 -5.27
CA GLU A 81 -17.21 -0.39 -4.79
C GLU A 81 -18.11 0.21 -5.87
N GLU A 82 -18.42 -0.57 -6.91
CA GLU A 82 -19.52 -0.24 -7.81
C GLU A 82 -20.83 -0.28 -7.02
N PRO A 83 -21.66 0.78 -7.05
CA PRO A 83 -22.92 0.80 -6.35
C PRO A 83 -23.95 -0.10 -7.07
N GLY A 84 -24.02 -1.35 -6.62
CA GLY A 84 -25.23 -2.17 -6.62
C GLY A 84 -25.77 -2.60 -7.97
N HIS A 85 -25.38 -3.81 -8.39
CA HIS A 85 -26.30 -4.70 -9.10
C HIS A 85 -26.51 -5.97 -8.24
N PRO A 86 -27.76 -6.28 -7.86
CA PRO A 86 -28.04 -7.52 -7.15
C PRO A 86 -28.07 -8.63 -8.18
N GLU A 87 -27.25 -9.68 -8.01
CA GLU A 87 -27.74 -11.06 -7.92
C GLU A 87 -26.60 -12.07 -7.75
N GLU A 88 -26.92 -13.06 -6.90
CA GLU A 88 -26.41 -14.42 -6.82
C GLU A 88 -25.17 -14.78 -5.96
N ASP A 89 -25.58 -15.42 -4.85
CA ASP A 89 -24.92 -16.38 -3.98
C ASP A 89 -24.05 -15.89 -2.83
N GLU A 90 -24.40 -16.40 -1.65
CA GLU A 90 -23.78 -16.18 -0.34
C GLU A 90 -22.30 -16.59 -0.39
N ARG A 91 -21.43 -15.74 -0.94
CA ARG A 91 -20.00 -15.77 -0.60
C ARG A 91 -19.97 -15.49 0.89
N ALA A 92 -19.57 -16.50 1.67
CA ALA A 92 -19.26 -16.31 3.08
C ALA A 92 -18.44 -15.02 3.20
N THR A 93 -18.82 -14.13 4.11
CA THR A 93 -18.03 -12.93 4.41
C THR A 93 -16.65 -13.41 4.87
N VAL A 94 -15.68 -13.36 3.95
CA VAL A 94 -14.29 -13.66 4.24
C VAL A 94 -13.68 -12.38 4.77
N ASP A 95 -13.28 -12.39 6.02
CA ASP A 95 -12.52 -11.30 6.62
C ASP A 95 -11.03 -11.63 6.48
N GLU A 96 -10.25 -10.68 5.96
CA GLU A 96 -8.80 -10.79 5.89
C GLU A 96 -8.15 -10.26 7.18
N PHE A 97 -7.15 -10.98 7.69
CA PHE A 97 -6.42 -10.60 8.89
C PHE A 97 -4.91 -10.59 8.63
N HIS A 98 -4.25 -9.48 8.96
CA HIS A 98 -2.81 -9.32 8.75
C HIS A 98 -2.01 -9.50 10.05
N LEU A 99 -0.83 -10.12 9.95
CA LEU A 99 0.12 -10.28 11.05
C LEU A 99 1.50 -9.74 10.63
N GLY A 100 2.01 -8.74 11.36
CA GLY A 100 3.27 -8.06 11.04
C GLY A 100 4.36 -8.30 12.09
N PHE A 101 5.60 -8.48 11.63
CA PHE A 101 6.78 -8.63 12.49
C PHE A 101 7.93 -7.73 12.04
N VAL A 102 8.60 -7.08 12.99
CA VAL A 102 9.87 -6.38 12.77
C VAL A 102 10.94 -7.13 13.54
N ILE A 103 11.86 -7.77 12.81
CA ILE A 103 12.88 -8.64 13.39
C ILE A 103 14.26 -8.01 13.18
N GLY A 104 14.96 -7.74 14.29
CA GLY A 104 16.37 -7.33 14.27
C GLY A 104 17.27 -8.57 14.24
N LEU A 105 18.29 -8.56 13.39
CA LEU A 105 19.32 -9.60 13.38
C LEU A 105 20.45 -9.24 14.35
N PRO A 106 21.07 -10.23 15.02
CA PRO A 106 22.24 -10.00 15.86
C PRO A 106 23.40 -9.38 15.06
N ALA A 107 24.15 -8.47 15.68
CA ALA A 107 25.31 -7.83 15.05
C ALA A 107 26.53 -8.76 14.92
N GLU A 108 26.57 -9.84 15.69
CA GLU A 108 27.63 -10.85 15.65
C GLU A 108 27.26 -12.02 14.72
N PRO A 109 28.24 -12.73 14.13
CA PRO A 109 27.97 -13.86 13.27
C PRO A 109 27.28 -14.97 14.08
N THR A 110 26.03 -15.24 13.75
CA THR A 110 25.22 -16.30 14.34
C THR A 110 24.49 -17.04 13.22
N ASP A 111 23.97 -18.22 13.51
CA ASP A 111 23.07 -18.95 12.59
C ASP A 111 21.69 -18.27 12.47
N GLN A 112 21.45 -17.15 13.18
CA GLN A 112 20.21 -16.40 13.09
C GLN A 112 20.25 -15.50 11.84
N THR A 113 19.61 -16.00 10.78
CA THR A 113 19.45 -15.28 9.52
C THR A 113 17.99 -14.85 9.32
N ALA A 114 17.75 -13.91 8.40
CA ALA A 114 16.39 -13.55 8.00
C ALA A 114 15.59 -14.74 7.43
N GLU A 115 16.30 -15.72 6.84
CA GLU A 115 15.71 -16.95 6.31
C GLU A 115 15.30 -17.91 7.43
N ALA A 116 16.13 -18.04 8.47
CA ALA A 116 15.76 -18.78 9.68
C ALA A 116 14.55 -18.15 10.38
N ALA A 117 14.47 -16.82 10.42
CA ALA A 117 13.33 -16.10 10.96
C ALA A 117 12.06 -16.33 10.12
N LEU A 118 12.16 -16.29 8.78
CA LEU A 118 11.04 -16.60 7.89
C LEU A 118 10.55 -18.04 8.11
N GLY A 119 11.44 -19.01 8.23
CA GLY A 119 11.07 -20.40 8.54
C GLY A 119 10.33 -20.55 9.88
N LEU A 120 10.66 -19.75 10.90
CA LEU A 120 9.91 -19.76 12.17
C LEU A 120 8.51 -19.15 12.01
N ILE A 121 8.39 -18.07 11.25
CA ILE A 121 7.10 -17.43 10.94
C ILE A 121 6.21 -18.39 10.16
N ASP A 122 6.77 -19.07 9.15
CA ASP A 122 6.06 -20.03 8.32
C ASP A 122 5.49 -21.20 9.14
N ASN A 123 6.33 -21.84 9.96
CA ASN A 123 5.88 -22.90 10.87
C ASN A 123 4.83 -22.40 11.87
N GLY A 124 4.99 -21.19 12.40
CA GLY A 124 4.00 -20.58 13.30
C GLY A 124 2.67 -20.27 12.63
N GLY A 125 2.69 -19.89 11.34
CA GLY A 125 1.51 -19.69 10.51
C GLY A 125 0.75 -21.00 10.31
N ALA A 126 1.45 -22.08 9.95
CA ALA A 126 0.86 -23.42 9.82
C ALA A 126 0.18 -23.88 11.12
N ASP A 127 0.85 -23.73 12.27
CA ASP A 127 0.28 -24.05 13.58
C ASP A 127 -0.98 -23.21 13.90
N LEU A 128 -1.01 -21.95 13.47
CA LEU A 128 -2.16 -21.06 13.69
C LEU A 128 -3.35 -21.47 12.82
N VAL A 129 -3.12 -21.86 11.57
CA VAL A 129 -4.14 -22.38 10.66
C VAL A 129 -4.80 -23.62 11.25
N GLU A 130 -4.01 -24.57 11.76
CA GLU A 130 -4.56 -25.77 12.42
C GLU A 130 -5.48 -25.41 13.60
N ARG A 131 -5.10 -24.41 14.39
CA ARG A 131 -5.91 -23.95 15.54
C ARG A 131 -7.19 -23.25 15.10
N LEU A 132 -7.15 -22.45 14.03
CA LEU A 132 -8.33 -21.79 13.47
C LEU A 132 -9.33 -22.80 12.92
N ILE A 133 -8.85 -23.81 12.19
CA ILE A 133 -9.67 -24.91 11.69
C ILE A 133 -10.27 -25.70 12.87
N ALA A 134 -9.46 -26.03 13.89
CA ALA A 134 -9.94 -26.72 15.08
C ALA A 134 -10.99 -25.91 15.87
N ALA A 135 -10.96 -24.58 15.79
CA ALA A 135 -11.94 -23.68 16.38
C ALA A 135 -13.22 -23.51 15.53
N GLY A 136 -13.27 -24.11 14.33
CA GLY A 136 -14.44 -24.10 13.44
C GLY A 136 -14.43 -22.99 12.38
N PHE A 137 -13.31 -22.28 12.22
CA PHE A 137 -13.14 -21.31 11.12
C PHE A 137 -12.72 -22.02 9.82
N SER A 138 -13.13 -21.47 8.69
CA SER A 138 -12.61 -21.89 7.37
C SER A 138 -11.45 -21.00 6.99
N VAL A 139 -10.26 -21.56 6.85
CA VAL A 139 -9.09 -20.87 6.32
C VAL A 139 -8.95 -21.24 4.86
N GLN A 140 -9.08 -20.27 3.95
CA GLN A 140 -8.99 -20.50 2.51
C GLN A 140 -7.54 -20.49 2.04
N GLU A 141 -6.77 -19.52 2.51
CA GLU A 141 -5.38 -19.34 2.13
C GLU A 141 -4.55 -18.79 3.29
N TRP A 142 -3.26 -19.10 3.31
CA TRP A 142 -2.28 -18.49 4.21
C TRP A 142 -0.89 -18.53 3.57
N GLY A 143 -0.03 -17.61 3.98
CA GLY A 143 1.36 -17.62 3.55
C GLY A 143 2.25 -16.76 4.44
N SER A 144 3.56 -16.89 4.24
CA SER A 144 4.56 -16.02 4.84
C SER A 144 5.49 -15.47 3.75
N SER A 145 5.84 -14.19 3.85
CA SER A 145 6.69 -13.53 2.86
C SER A 145 7.70 -12.59 3.53
N ARG A 146 8.77 -12.27 2.80
CA ARG A 146 9.79 -11.29 3.22
C ARG A 146 9.94 -10.22 2.15
N GLY A 147 9.62 -8.98 2.51
CA GLY A 147 9.87 -7.79 1.68
C GLY A 147 8.63 -7.22 0.97
N ALA A 148 7.59 -8.01 0.74
CA ALA A 148 6.28 -7.57 0.26
C ALA A 148 5.17 -8.35 1.00
N PRO A 149 3.96 -7.81 1.18
CA PRO A 149 2.82 -8.57 1.72
C PRO A 149 2.55 -9.84 0.91
N VAL A 150 2.00 -10.87 1.54
CA VAL A 150 1.43 -12.01 0.80
C VAL A 150 0.14 -11.49 0.15
N GLY A 151 0.06 -11.54 -1.17
CA GLY A 151 -1.18 -11.24 -1.90
C GLY A 151 -2.03 -12.51 -1.98
N PHE A 152 -3.32 -12.36 -1.73
CA PHE A 152 -4.30 -13.45 -1.75
C PHE A 152 -5.42 -13.21 -2.79
N ASP A 153 -5.14 -12.38 -3.80
CA ASP A 153 -6.08 -12.14 -4.90
C ASP A 153 -5.98 -13.26 -5.95
N ASP A 154 -7.15 -13.69 -6.46
CA ASP A 154 -7.30 -14.55 -7.64
C ASP A 154 -6.82 -13.82 -8.91
N GLU A 155 -5.54 -13.44 -8.99
CA GLU A 155 -4.92 -13.08 -10.26
C GLU A 155 -4.82 -14.35 -11.11
N ASP A 156 -5.82 -14.52 -11.96
CA ASP A 156 -5.88 -15.45 -13.09
C ASP A 156 -4.53 -15.44 -13.84
N PRO A 157 -3.72 -16.52 -13.79
CA PRO A 157 -2.46 -16.59 -14.51
C PRO A 157 -2.71 -16.98 -15.97
N ASP A 158 -3.55 -16.23 -16.68
CA ASP A 158 -3.80 -16.44 -18.11
C ASP A 158 -3.05 -15.39 -18.94
N GLY A 159 -1.85 -15.76 -19.39
CA GLY A 159 -1.09 -14.92 -20.32
C GLY A 159 0.32 -15.39 -20.69
N ASP A 160 0.56 -16.68 -20.97
CA ASP A 160 1.68 -17.05 -21.85
C ASP A 160 1.23 -18.03 -22.93
N ASP A 161 1.27 -17.50 -24.16
CA ASP A 161 0.84 -18.07 -25.42
C ASP A 161 1.87 -19.08 -25.94
N ARG A 162 1.40 -19.98 -26.81
CA ARG A 162 2.21 -20.96 -27.55
C ARG A 162 3.30 -20.35 -28.45
#